data_AF-A0ABD3GMU7-F1
#
_entry.id   AF-A0ABD3GMU7-F1
#
_cell.length_a   1.000
_cell.length_b   1.000
_cell.length_c   1.000
_cell.angle_alpha   90.00
_cell.angle_beta   90.00
_cell.angle_gamma   90.00
#
_symmetry.space_group_name_H-M   'P 1'
#
loop_
_entity.id
_entity.type
_entity.pdbx_description
1 polymer ?
#
loop_
_entity_poly.entity_id
_entity_poly.type
_entity_poly.pdbx_seq_one_letter_code
_entity_poly.pdbx_strand_id
1 'polypeptide(L)'
;MPMSPMEGLPSVFQVVCTLPPGYHQYKFIVDGEWRHDDQQSVVSDPLGNVNNWILVKEPEPLPGVEGLGQQGASMDVDHDMPPQPGIRLDDHHHQVQHHLQAALLPEVPALSEVDAAASRQRIADFLLRYTAYELLPESGKVVALDVTLPVKQAFHALYEQGLPAAPLWDSDRQQFVGMLSAADFITILKQLGSHGAQLAEEDFDTHTIAAWKEEKLQLATQMDGSRMSPRRPLLYVGPDDSLRQVADRLLEHEVAMVPVLHFPPQNGSVPQLLHLASLSGVLKCRSSIA
;
A
#
# COMPACT_ATOMS: atom_id res chain seq x y z
N MET A 1 -0.76 -6.02 -28.89
CA MET A 1 -1.21 -7.11 -28.01
C MET A 1 -2.66 -6.84 -27.61
N PRO A 2 -3.52 -7.86 -27.53
CA PRO A 2 -4.90 -7.65 -27.06
C PRO A 2 -4.89 -7.29 -25.57
N MET A 3 -5.66 -6.28 -25.19
CA MET A 3 -5.82 -5.86 -23.80
C MET A 3 -7.12 -6.45 -23.21
N SER A 4 -7.14 -6.74 -21.91
CA SER A 4 -8.34 -7.16 -21.17
C SER A 4 -8.88 -6.03 -20.30
N PRO A 5 -10.21 -5.90 -20.12
CA PRO A 5 -10.76 -4.90 -19.20
C PRO A 5 -10.35 -5.22 -17.76
N MET A 6 -10.05 -4.17 -16.99
CA MET A 6 -9.71 -4.29 -15.57
C MET A 6 -10.99 -4.44 -14.75
N GLU A 7 -11.01 -5.43 -13.86
CA GLU A 7 -12.19 -5.74 -13.06
C GLU A 7 -12.54 -4.57 -12.13
N GLY A 8 -13.77 -4.06 -12.23
CA GLY A 8 -14.26 -2.91 -11.45
C GLY A 8 -14.01 -1.53 -12.06
N LEU A 9 -13.31 -1.41 -13.20
CA LEU A 9 -13.05 -0.13 -13.88
C LEU A 9 -13.40 -0.22 -15.38
N PRO A 10 -14.60 0.23 -15.80
CA PRO A 10 -15.12 -0.02 -17.16
C PRO A 10 -14.34 0.67 -18.29
N SER A 11 -13.46 1.62 -17.97
CA SER A 11 -12.63 2.36 -18.93
C SER A 11 -11.14 2.03 -18.85
N VAL A 12 -10.74 1.07 -18.01
CA VAL A 12 -9.33 0.70 -17.82
C VAL A 12 -9.10 -0.67 -18.42
N PHE A 13 -8.04 -0.78 -19.22
CA PHE A 13 -7.62 -2.02 -19.86
C PHE A 13 -6.20 -2.34 -19.42
N GLN A 14 -5.90 -3.63 -19.28
CA GLN A 14 -4.58 -4.12 -18.87
C GLN A 14 -4.08 -5.20 -19.82
N VAL A 15 -2.76 -5.34 -19.90
CA VAL A 15 -2.09 -6.45 -20.57
C VAL A 15 -0.81 -6.77 -19.80
N VAL A 16 -0.59 -8.04 -19.52
CA VAL A 16 0.62 -8.51 -18.84
C VAL A 16 1.59 -9.01 -19.89
N CYS A 17 2.80 -8.43 -19.90
CA CYS A 17 3.86 -8.79 -20.83
C CYS A 17 5.04 -9.37 -20.05
N THR A 18 5.40 -10.63 -20.33
CA THR A 18 6.61 -11.24 -19.75
C THR A 18 7.83 -10.75 -20.53
N LEU A 19 8.77 -10.10 -19.84
CA LEU A 19 10.02 -9.64 -20.41
C LEU A 19 11.18 -10.53 -19.93
N PRO A 20 12.17 -10.84 -20.79
CA PRO A 20 13.37 -11.53 -20.35
C PRO A 20 14.18 -10.65 -19.38
N PRO A 21 15.06 -11.23 -18.55
CA PRO A 21 15.98 -10.46 -17.72
C PRO A 21 16.81 -9.48 -18.54
N GLY A 22 16.97 -8.26 -18.04
CA GLY A 22 17.73 -7.21 -18.71
C GLY A 22 17.09 -5.83 -18.59
N TYR A 23 17.71 -4.87 -19.28
CA TYR A 23 17.27 -3.49 -19.34
C TYR A 23 16.28 -3.31 -20.49
N HIS A 24 15.08 -2.82 -20.21
CA HIS A 24 14.03 -2.62 -21.20
C HIS A 24 13.59 -1.17 -21.21
N GLN A 25 13.51 -0.58 -22.39
CA GLN A 25 12.94 0.75 -22.60
C GLN A 25 11.55 0.61 -23.22
N TYR A 26 10.62 1.47 -22.81
CA TYR A 26 9.27 1.46 -23.35
C TYR A 26 8.70 2.86 -23.46
N LYS A 27 7.67 2.99 -24.30
CA LYS A 27 6.92 4.21 -24.55
C LYS A 27 5.52 3.83 -25.03
N PHE A 28 4.56 4.71 -24.79
CA PHE A 28 3.17 4.50 -25.17
C PHE A 28 2.81 5.38 -26.36
N ILE A 29 1.80 4.96 -27.13
CA ILE A 29 1.16 5.83 -28.11
C ILE A 29 -0.19 6.23 -27.51
N VAL A 30 -0.36 7.51 -27.24
CA VAL A 30 -1.60 8.10 -26.71
C VAL A 30 -2.09 9.13 -27.72
N ASP A 31 -3.28 8.90 -28.27
CA ASP A 31 -3.89 9.73 -29.32
C ASP A 31 -3.00 9.92 -30.57
N GLY A 32 -2.22 8.90 -30.92
CA GLY A 32 -1.31 8.93 -32.06
C GLY A 32 0.07 9.52 -31.76
N GLU A 33 0.29 10.04 -30.55
CA GLU A 33 1.54 10.67 -30.13
C GLU A 33 2.33 9.76 -29.17
N TRP A 34 3.64 9.70 -29.38
CA TRP A 34 4.54 8.93 -28.50
C TRP A 34 4.72 9.65 -27.15
N ARG A 35 4.26 9.02 -26.06
CA ARG A 35 4.34 9.52 -24.70
C ARG A 35 5.04 8.55 -23.75
N HIS A 36 5.80 9.10 -22.80
CA HIS A 36 6.31 8.37 -21.65
C HIS A 36 5.42 8.65 -20.44
N ASP A 37 5.51 7.81 -19.42
CA ASP A 37 4.86 8.00 -18.12
C ASP A 37 5.76 8.87 -17.23
N ASP A 38 5.25 10.04 -16.85
CA ASP A 38 5.96 11.03 -16.02
C ASP A 38 6.18 10.55 -14.56
N GLN A 39 5.50 9.47 -14.14
CA GLN A 39 5.61 8.89 -12.80
C GLN A 39 6.64 7.75 -12.72
N GLN A 40 7.23 7.35 -13.85
CA GLN A 40 8.16 6.22 -13.95
C GLN A 40 9.57 6.69 -14.31
N SER A 41 10.55 5.82 -14.06
CA SER A 41 11.95 6.11 -14.40
C SER A 41 12.11 6.33 -15.90
N VAL A 42 12.90 7.34 -16.27
CA VAL A 42 13.15 7.74 -17.67
C VAL A 42 14.63 7.68 -18.04
N VAL A 43 14.89 7.46 -19.33
CA VAL A 43 16.21 7.53 -19.95
C VAL A 43 16.10 8.37 -21.22
N SER A 44 17.09 9.23 -21.44
CA SER A 44 17.18 10.07 -22.64
C SER A 44 18.23 9.51 -23.59
N ASP A 45 17.90 9.38 -24.86
CA ASP A 45 18.87 9.03 -25.89
C ASP A 45 19.70 10.26 -26.32
N PRO A 46 20.84 10.08 -27.03
CA PRO A 46 21.66 11.18 -27.53
C PRO A 46 20.96 12.12 -28.53
N LEU A 47 19.78 11.74 -29.02
CA LEU A 47 18.95 12.51 -29.95
C LEU A 47 17.84 13.29 -29.20
N GLY A 48 17.80 13.22 -27.88
CA GLY A 48 16.84 13.92 -27.01
C GLY A 48 15.51 13.20 -26.82
N ASN A 49 15.35 11.98 -27.30
CA ASN A 49 14.13 11.20 -27.08
C ASN A 49 14.11 10.66 -25.65
N VAL A 50 12.96 10.82 -24.98
CA VAL A 50 12.72 10.31 -23.63
C VAL A 50 11.86 9.05 -23.70
N ASN A 51 12.36 7.98 -23.09
CA ASN A 51 11.68 6.69 -22.92
C ASN A 51 11.63 6.34 -21.42
N ASN A 52 10.62 5.61 -20.99
CA ASN A 52 10.69 4.96 -19.68
C ASN A 52 11.62 3.76 -19.73
N TRP A 53 12.17 3.35 -18.59
CA TRP A 53 12.96 2.12 -18.50
C TRP A 53 12.70 1.32 -17.23
N ILE A 54 12.90 0.00 -17.33
CA ILE A 54 12.86 -0.95 -16.22
C ILE A 54 14.00 -1.95 -16.32
N LEU A 55 14.52 -2.38 -15.17
CA LEU A 55 15.45 -3.50 -15.06
C LEU A 55 14.69 -4.75 -14.59
N VAL A 56 14.59 -5.74 -15.47
CA VAL A 56 14.03 -7.05 -15.14
C VAL A 56 15.18 -7.91 -14.62
N LYS A 57 15.16 -8.25 -13.34
CA LYS A 57 16.20 -9.11 -12.75
C LYS A 57 15.94 -10.56 -13.13
N GLU A 58 17.02 -11.31 -13.35
CA GLU A 58 16.91 -12.76 -13.48
C GLU A 58 16.43 -13.33 -12.13
N PRO A 59 15.43 -14.24 -12.12
CA PRO A 59 15.06 -14.90 -10.88
C PRO A 59 16.31 -15.65 -10.37
N GLU A 60 16.82 -15.22 -9.21
CA GLU A 60 18.09 -15.76 -8.69
C GLU A 60 18.00 -17.28 -8.51
N PRO A 61 18.91 -18.07 -9.12
CA PRO A 61 19.06 -19.47 -8.79
C PRO A 61 19.67 -19.60 -7.39
N LEU A 62 18.99 -20.36 -6.53
CA LEU A 62 19.46 -20.66 -5.17
C LEU A 62 20.88 -21.26 -5.21
N PRO A 63 21.80 -20.86 -4.30
CA PRO A 63 23.13 -21.44 -4.26
C PRO A 63 23.11 -22.82 -3.59
N GLY A 64 23.56 -23.84 -4.34
CA GLY A 64 24.27 -25.00 -3.79
C GLY A 64 23.53 -26.33 -3.82
N VAL A 65 23.72 -27.11 -4.89
CA VAL A 65 24.06 -28.55 -4.79
C VAL A 65 25.04 -28.90 -5.91
N GLU A 66 26.33 -28.71 -5.64
CA GLU A 66 27.37 -29.46 -6.36
C GLU A 66 27.52 -30.85 -5.73
N GLY A 67 27.42 -31.88 -6.56
CA GLY A 67 28.03 -33.19 -6.34
C GLY A 67 27.15 -34.28 -5.72
N LEU A 68 26.71 -35.23 -6.56
CA LEU A 68 27.15 -36.65 -6.51
C LEU A 68 26.38 -37.51 -7.53
N GLY A 69 27.15 -38.22 -8.38
CA GLY A 69 26.76 -39.51 -8.98
C GLY A 69 26.05 -39.47 -10.34
N GLN A 70 26.76 -39.36 -11.47
CA GLN A 70 27.22 -40.49 -12.29
C GLN A 70 26.15 -41.53 -12.68
N GLN A 71 25.79 -41.58 -13.97
CA GLN A 71 25.98 -42.71 -14.92
C GLN A 71 24.84 -42.79 -15.94
N GLY A 72 25.21 -43.07 -17.20
CA GLY A 72 24.29 -43.64 -18.19
C GLY A 72 24.26 -42.91 -19.52
N ALA A 73 25.29 -43.13 -20.33
CA ALA A 73 25.28 -42.87 -21.76
C ALA A 73 24.17 -43.68 -22.47
N SER A 74 23.56 -43.10 -23.50
CA SER A 74 23.56 -43.61 -24.89
C SER A 74 22.30 -43.17 -25.63
N MET A 75 22.52 -42.51 -26.77
CA MET A 75 21.54 -42.33 -27.84
C MET A 75 21.30 -43.68 -28.52
N ASP A 76 20.09 -43.96 -28.99
CA ASP A 76 19.86 -44.75 -30.20
C ASP A 76 18.44 -44.54 -30.77
N VAL A 77 18.36 -44.75 -32.09
CA VAL A 77 17.41 -44.22 -33.07
C VAL A 77 16.39 -45.29 -33.53
N ASP A 78 15.18 -44.85 -33.91
CA ASP A 78 14.08 -45.45 -34.73
C ASP A 78 13.99 -46.98 -34.97
N HIS A 79 12.75 -47.54 -34.87
CA HIS A 79 12.08 -48.24 -36.00
C HIS A 79 10.57 -48.55 -35.79
N ASP A 80 9.87 -48.61 -36.93
CA ASP A 80 8.46 -48.84 -37.31
C ASP A 80 7.49 -49.77 -36.53
N MET A 81 6.25 -49.25 -36.37
CA MET A 81 4.87 -49.74 -36.73
C MET A 81 4.42 -51.24 -36.61
N PRO A 82 3.09 -51.57 -36.67
CA PRO A 82 2.30 -52.27 -35.64
C PRO A 82 1.80 -53.68 -36.12
N PRO A 83 0.87 -54.38 -35.41
CA PRO A 83 -0.57 -54.22 -35.73
C PRO A 83 -1.58 -54.50 -34.58
N GLN A 84 -2.78 -53.92 -34.71
CA GLN A 84 -4.07 -54.34 -34.09
C GLN A 84 -4.62 -55.60 -34.83
N PRO A 85 -5.71 -56.34 -34.45
CA PRO A 85 -6.96 -55.86 -33.82
C PRO A 85 -7.76 -56.83 -32.91
N GLY A 86 -8.81 -56.33 -32.24
CA GLY A 86 -9.74 -57.15 -31.46
C GLY A 86 -10.94 -56.42 -30.82
N ILE A 87 -11.90 -56.05 -31.67
CA ILE A 87 -13.34 -55.74 -31.48
C ILE A 87 -13.98 -55.87 -30.07
N ARG A 88 -14.71 -54.81 -29.64
CA ARG A 88 -16.12 -54.80 -29.10
C ARG A 88 -16.50 -53.39 -28.62
N LEU A 89 -17.38 -52.65 -29.31
CA LEU A 89 -18.87 -52.59 -29.22
C LEU A 89 -19.40 -52.15 -27.84
N ASP A 90 -19.83 -50.89 -27.86
CA ASP A 90 -20.73 -50.08 -27.02
C ASP A 90 -21.65 -50.79 -25.99
N ASP A 91 -21.84 -50.19 -24.81
CA ASP A 91 -23.19 -49.76 -24.38
C ASP A 91 -23.20 -48.86 -23.12
N HIS A 92 -24.14 -47.92 -23.11
CA HIS A 92 -24.35 -46.84 -22.15
C HIS A 92 -25.01 -47.25 -20.82
N HIS A 93 -24.59 -46.63 -19.70
CA HIS A 93 -25.50 -46.26 -18.60
C HIS A 93 -25.01 -45.05 -17.76
N HIS A 94 -25.65 -43.91 -18.03
CA HIS A 94 -25.95 -42.74 -17.20
C HIS A 94 -25.37 -42.61 -15.78
N GLN A 95 -24.50 -41.62 -15.57
CA GLN A 95 -24.63 -40.70 -14.42
C GLN A 95 -24.17 -39.30 -14.82
N VAL A 96 -25.14 -38.42 -15.07
CA VAL A 96 -24.93 -36.99 -15.24
C VAL A 96 -24.52 -36.41 -13.88
N GLN A 97 -23.23 -36.21 -13.67
CA GLN A 97 -22.70 -35.49 -12.53
C GLN A 97 -22.28 -34.10 -13.02
N HIS A 98 -22.90 -33.08 -12.42
CA HIS A 98 -22.73 -31.66 -12.69
C HIS A 98 -21.28 -31.26 -13.03
N HIS A 99 -21.05 -30.93 -14.31
CA HIS A 99 -19.88 -30.15 -14.73
C HIS A 99 -20.06 -28.70 -14.23
N LEU A 100 -19.58 -28.43 -13.02
CA LEU A 100 -19.13 -27.09 -12.66
C LEU A 100 -17.60 -27.15 -12.64
N GLN A 101 -16.98 -27.01 -13.81
CA GLN A 101 -15.54 -26.86 -13.94
C GLN A 101 -15.18 -25.51 -13.32
N ALA A 102 -14.82 -25.52 -12.03
CA ALA A 102 -14.11 -24.41 -11.42
C ALA A 102 -12.84 -24.20 -12.25
N ALA A 103 -12.75 -23.04 -12.91
CA ALA A 103 -11.57 -22.62 -13.62
C ALA A 103 -10.39 -22.67 -12.63
N LEU A 104 -9.44 -23.55 -12.91
CA LEU A 104 -8.19 -23.72 -12.18
C LEU A 104 -7.45 -22.37 -12.25
N LEU A 105 -7.54 -21.58 -11.18
CA LEU A 105 -6.55 -20.54 -10.92
C LEU A 105 -5.18 -21.25 -10.83
N PRO A 106 -4.13 -20.73 -11.46
CA PRO A 106 -2.79 -21.29 -11.28
C PRO A 106 -2.46 -21.30 -9.78
N GLU A 107 -2.16 -22.49 -9.24
CA GLU A 107 -1.69 -22.62 -7.86
C GLU A 107 -0.45 -21.76 -7.69
N VAL A 108 -0.56 -20.71 -6.89
CA VAL A 108 0.60 -19.92 -6.46
C VAL A 108 1.54 -20.89 -5.74
N PRO A 109 2.81 -21.06 -6.17
CA PRO A 109 3.70 -22.02 -5.52
C PRO A 109 3.78 -21.70 -4.03
N ALA A 110 3.42 -22.67 -3.20
CA ALA A 110 3.43 -22.53 -1.75
C ALA A 110 4.87 -22.26 -1.30
N LEU A 111 5.09 -21.06 -0.76
CA LEU A 111 6.38 -20.70 -0.16
C LEU A 111 6.75 -21.73 0.90
N SER A 112 7.95 -22.30 0.84
CA SER A 112 8.39 -23.23 1.88
C SER A 112 8.44 -22.52 3.24
N GLU A 113 8.14 -23.24 4.32
CA GLU A 113 8.21 -22.66 5.67
C GLU A 113 9.60 -22.09 5.99
N VAL A 114 10.65 -22.70 5.41
CA VAL A 114 12.04 -22.27 5.52
C VAL A 114 12.26 -20.93 4.83
N ASP A 115 11.75 -20.77 3.60
CA ASP A 115 11.84 -19.50 2.86
C ASP A 115 11.05 -18.39 3.56
N ALA A 116 9.88 -18.73 4.10
CA ALA A 116 9.05 -17.80 4.85
C ALA A 116 9.72 -17.35 6.17
N ALA A 117 10.36 -18.28 6.89
CA ALA A 117 11.14 -17.95 8.09
C ALA A 117 12.36 -17.07 7.76
N ALA A 118 13.11 -17.41 6.71
CA ALA A 118 14.25 -16.60 6.27
C ALA A 118 13.82 -15.19 5.81
N SER A 119 12.69 -15.09 5.11
CA SER A 119 12.10 -13.81 4.71
C SER A 119 11.69 -12.96 5.92
N ARG A 120 11.02 -13.57 6.91
CA ARG A 120 10.66 -12.91 8.17
C ARG A 120 11.88 -12.40 8.93
N GLN A 121 12.95 -13.19 9.00
CA GLN A 121 14.20 -12.76 9.65
C GLN A 121 14.81 -11.56 8.93
N ARG A 122 14.89 -11.57 7.59
CA ARG A 122 15.41 -10.43 6.82
C ARG A 122 14.57 -9.16 7.02
N ILE A 123 13.25 -9.29 7.10
CA ILE A 123 12.37 -8.16 7.38
C ILE A 123 12.59 -7.65 8.80
N ALA A 124 12.68 -8.54 9.79
CA ALA A 124 12.94 -8.16 11.18
C ALA A 124 14.28 -7.43 11.33
N ASP A 125 15.35 -7.94 10.72
CA ASP A 125 16.68 -7.32 10.72
C ASP A 125 16.64 -5.93 10.07
N PHE A 126 15.95 -5.79 8.94
CA PHE A 126 15.74 -4.49 8.29
C PHE A 126 15.00 -3.50 9.21
N LEU A 127 13.87 -3.92 9.79
CA LEU A 127 13.05 -3.07 10.65
C LEU A 127 13.77 -2.64 11.94
N LEU A 128 14.70 -3.46 12.45
CA LEU A 128 15.52 -3.15 13.62
C LEU A 128 16.72 -2.28 13.29
N ARG A 129 17.25 -2.36 12.06
CA ARG A 129 18.47 -1.64 11.65
C ARG A 129 18.24 -0.18 11.30
N TYR A 130 17.09 0.14 10.72
CA TYR A 130 16.79 1.48 10.22
C TYR A 130 15.78 2.21 11.12
N THR A 131 15.80 3.54 11.07
CA THR A 131 14.96 4.42 11.89
C THR A 131 13.90 5.13 11.05
N ALA A 132 12.95 5.78 11.72
CA ALA A 132 11.92 6.60 11.08
C ALA A 132 12.50 7.74 10.24
N TYR A 133 13.72 8.20 10.55
CA TYR A 133 14.46 9.17 9.75
C TYR A 133 14.63 8.73 8.30
N GLU A 134 14.84 7.44 8.05
CA GLU A 134 15.00 6.86 6.70
C GLU A 134 13.70 6.89 5.87
N LEU A 135 12.56 7.27 6.48
CA LEU A 135 11.31 7.50 5.77
C LEU A 135 11.20 8.91 5.20
N LEU A 136 12.03 9.85 5.68
CA LEU A 136 11.96 11.24 5.26
C LEU A 136 12.55 11.36 3.84
N PRO A 137 11.82 11.97 2.90
CA PRO A 137 12.40 12.32 1.61
C PRO A 137 13.47 13.40 1.78
N GLU A 138 14.42 13.49 0.84
CA GLU A 138 15.43 14.57 0.83
C GLU A 138 14.79 15.97 0.88
N SER A 139 13.64 16.11 0.22
CA SER A 139 12.77 17.28 0.30
C SER A 139 11.32 16.83 0.23
N GLY A 140 10.49 17.35 1.13
CA GLY A 140 9.09 16.97 1.22
C GLY A 140 8.25 18.10 1.78
N LYS A 141 6.96 18.09 1.40
CA LYS A 141 5.96 18.98 1.96
C LYS A 141 5.24 18.27 3.09
N VAL A 142 5.15 18.90 4.25
CA VAL A 142 4.27 18.48 5.35
C VAL A 142 3.12 19.47 5.48
N VAL A 143 1.95 18.96 5.84
CA VAL A 143 0.73 19.77 6.04
C VAL A 143 0.15 19.43 7.39
N ALA A 144 -0.20 20.46 8.15
CA ALA A 144 -0.95 20.37 9.39
C ALA A 144 -2.14 21.33 9.31
N LEU A 145 -3.24 20.99 9.99
CA LEU A 145 -4.46 21.79 10.00
C LEU A 145 -4.68 22.38 11.39
N ASP A 146 -4.99 23.68 11.44
CA ASP A 146 -5.36 24.31 12.70
C ASP A 146 -6.72 23.78 13.18
N VAL A 147 -6.84 23.50 14.48
CA VAL A 147 -8.08 22.99 15.08
C VAL A 147 -9.28 23.95 14.98
N THR A 148 -9.02 25.25 14.77
CA THR A 148 -10.05 26.28 14.56
C THR A 148 -10.56 26.33 13.12
N LEU A 149 -9.94 25.60 12.19
CA LEU A 149 -10.36 25.55 10.80
C LEU A 149 -11.77 24.91 10.68
N PRO A 150 -12.69 25.49 9.88
CA PRO A 150 -13.96 24.85 9.56
C PRO A 150 -13.76 23.48 8.92
N VAL A 151 -14.59 22.52 9.30
CA VAL A 151 -14.50 21.12 8.88
C VAL A 151 -14.58 20.97 7.36
N LYS A 152 -15.46 21.73 6.68
CA LYS A 152 -15.57 21.70 5.21
C LYS A 152 -14.28 22.14 4.53
N GLN A 153 -13.65 23.21 5.02
CA GLN A 153 -12.39 23.73 4.51
C GLN A 153 -11.24 22.73 4.77
N ALA A 154 -11.23 22.09 5.94
CA ALA A 154 -10.27 21.06 6.28
C ALA A 154 -10.31 19.87 5.30
N PHE A 155 -11.51 19.39 4.97
CA PHE A 155 -11.67 18.30 4.00
C PHE A 155 -11.35 18.73 2.57
N HIS A 156 -11.74 19.94 2.18
CA HIS A 156 -11.36 20.50 0.90
C HIS A 156 -9.83 20.56 0.76
N ALA A 157 -9.13 21.05 1.78
CA ALA A 157 -7.67 21.09 1.80
C ALA A 157 -7.05 19.69 1.71
N LEU A 158 -7.55 18.70 2.45
CA LEU A 158 -7.07 17.32 2.34
C LEU A 158 -7.26 16.76 0.93
N TYR A 159 -8.43 16.97 0.33
CA TYR A 159 -8.76 16.50 -1.01
C TYR A 159 -7.87 17.14 -2.08
N GLU A 160 -7.74 18.47 -2.08
CA GLU A 160 -6.91 19.19 -3.05
C GLU A 160 -5.43 18.83 -2.94
N GLN A 161 -4.95 18.56 -1.73
CA GLN A 161 -3.56 18.15 -1.50
C GLN A 161 -3.34 16.64 -1.71
N GLY A 162 -4.40 15.87 -1.99
CA GLY A 162 -4.32 14.41 -2.14
C GLY A 162 -3.88 13.70 -0.86
N LEU A 163 -4.14 14.29 0.31
CA LEU A 163 -3.69 13.77 1.60
C LEU A 163 -4.79 12.92 2.28
N PRO A 164 -4.50 11.66 2.66
CA PRO A 164 -5.50 10.79 3.28
C PRO A 164 -5.77 11.15 4.76
N ALA A 165 -4.84 11.84 5.42
CA ALA A 165 -5.00 12.43 6.74
C ALA A 165 -3.99 13.56 6.98
N ALA A 166 -4.27 14.42 7.95
CA ALA A 166 -3.32 15.44 8.41
C ALA A 166 -3.29 15.54 9.96
N PRO A 167 -2.14 15.87 10.55
CA PRO A 167 -2.05 16.27 11.94
C PRO A 167 -2.82 17.54 12.22
N LEU A 168 -3.34 17.63 13.44
CA LEU A 168 -4.04 18.79 13.95
C LEU A 168 -3.15 19.58 14.89
N TRP A 169 -3.01 20.86 14.59
CA TRP A 169 -2.23 21.81 15.35
C TRP A 169 -3.15 22.68 16.20
N ASP A 170 -2.87 22.75 17.50
CA ASP A 170 -3.50 23.66 18.44
C ASP A 170 -2.57 24.87 18.63
N SER A 171 -2.93 25.99 18.00
CA SER A 171 -2.14 27.22 18.03
C SER A 171 -2.07 27.86 19.42
N ASP A 172 -3.10 27.70 20.25
CA ASP A 172 -3.10 28.25 21.61
C ASP A 172 -2.16 27.46 22.52
N ARG A 173 -2.12 26.13 22.35
CA ARG A 173 -1.27 25.23 23.15
C ARG A 173 0.09 24.94 22.54
N GLN A 174 0.32 25.38 21.30
CA GLN A 174 1.55 25.14 20.53
C GLN A 174 1.94 23.66 20.46
N GLN A 175 0.97 22.79 20.16
CA GLN A 175 1.17 21.35 20.12
C GLN A 175 0.29 20.64 19.09
N PHE A 176 0.73 19.45 18.67
CA PHE A 176 -0.12 18.55 17.90
C PHE A 176 -1.08 17.79 18.82
N VAL A 177 -2.38 17.87 18.54
CA VAL A 177 -3.44 17.34 19.43
C VAL A 177 -4.19 16.13 18.86
N GLY A 178 -3.90 15.74 17.62
CA GLY A 178 -4.51 14.57 17.01
C GLY A 178 -4.31 14.51 15.51
N MET A 179 -5.03 13.59 14.86
CA MET A 179 -5.12 13.48 13.41
C MET A 179 -6.55 13.79 12.96
N LEU A 180 -6.70 14.26 11.72
CA LEU A 180 -7.96 14.29 10.97
C LEU A 180 -7.80 13.40 9.74
N SER A 181 -8.68 12.42 9.59
CA SER A 181 -8.63 11.41 8.53
C SER A 181 -9.98 11.21 7.84
N ALA A 182 -10.00 10.41 6.77
CA ALA A 182 -11.25 9.98 6.14
C ALA A 182 -12.23 9.28 7.11
N ALA A 183 -11.73 8.60 8.15
CA ALA A 183 -12.59 7.98 9.16
C ALA A 183 -13.37 9.04 9.98
N ASP A 184 -12.75 10.19 10.23
CA ASP A 184 -13.43 11.31 10.88
C ASP A 184 -14.51 11.88 9.98
N PHE A 185 -14.25 12.02 8.67
CA PHE A 185 -15.27 12.43 7.69
C PHE A 185 -16.49 11.50 7.69
N ILE A 186 -16.26 10.19 7.64
CA ILE A 186 -17.35 9.20 7.69
C ILE A 186 -18.15 9.35 8.99
N THR A 187 -17.48 9.59 10.11
CA THR A 187 -18.14 9.77 11.40
C THR A 187 -18.96 11.07 11.42
N ILE A 188 -18.42 12.17 10.89
CA ILE A 188 -19.11 13.45 10.73
C ILE A 188 -20.37 13.26 9.91
N LEU A 189 -20.26 12.68 8.70
CA LEU A 189 -21.40 12.43 7.83
C LEU A 189 -22.46 11.54 8.47
N LYS A 190 -22.05 10.50 9.20
CA LYS A 190 -22.99 9.62 9.90
C LYS A 190 -23.77 10.34 10.99
N GLN A 191 -23.10 11.16 11.81
CA GLN A 191 -23.75 11.94 12.85
C GLN A 191 -24.75 12.92 12.25
N LEU A 192 -24.34 13.64 11.21
CA LEU A 192 -25.17 14.61 10.51
C LEU A 192 -26.39 13.96 9.83
N GLY A 193 -26.21 12.76 9.25
CA GLY A 193 -27.32 11.97 8.70
C GLY A 193 -28.27 11.43 9.77
N SER A 194 -27.77 11.12 10.97
CA SER A 194 -28.58 10.61 12.09
C SER A 194 -29.38 11.68 12.83
N HIS A 195 -28.96 12.97 12.74
CA HIS A 195 -29.66 14.10 13.36
C HIS A 195 -30.85 14.64 12.55
N GLY A 196 -31.20 14.02 11.42
CA GLY A 196 -32.47 14.20 10.73
C GLY A 196 -32.70 15.61 10.16
N ALA A 197 -32.43 15.77 8.87
CA ALA A 197 -33.05 16.78 7.99
C ALA A 197 -33.00 18.27 8.43
N GLN A 198 -32.04 18.67 9.25
CA GLN A 198 -31.90 20.07 9.63
C GLN A 198 -30.43 20.50 9.68
N LEU A 199 -29.75 20.34 8.55
CA LEU A 199 -28.43 20.90 8.34
C LEU A 199 -28.45 21.65 7.03
N ALA A 200 -28.41 22.98 7.12
CA ALA A 200 -28.05 23.78 5.98
C ALA A 200 -26.55 23.52 5.70
N GLU A 201 -26.10 23.65 4.46
CA GLU A 201 -24.66 23.63 4.14
C GLU A 201 -23.84 24.59 5.05
N GLU A 202 -24.51 25.62 5.55
CA GLU A 202 -24.04 26.61 6.52
C GLU A 202 -23.47 26.01 7.82
N ASP A 203 -23.96 24.85 8.26
CA ASP A 203 -23.46 24.20 9.48
C ASP A 203 -22.05 23.63 9.26
N PHE A 204 -21.76 23.09 8.08
CA PHE A 204 -20.41 22.61 7.73
C PHE A 204 -19.41 23.75 7.51
N ASP A 205 -19.90 24.90 7.06
CA ASP A 205 -19.10 26.09 6.85
C ASP A 205 -18.69 26.78 8.17
N THR A 206 -19.42 26.53 9.26
CA THR A 206 -19.21 27.20 10.55
C THR A 206 -18.65 26.30 11.65
N HIS A 207 -18.90 24.99 11.63
CA HIS A 207 -18.38 24.08 12.64
C HIS A 207 -16.89 23.79 12.44
N THR A 208 -16.09 24.06 13.48
CA THR A 208 -14.64 23.87 13.49
C THR A 208 -14.26 22.43 13.83
N ILE A 209 -13.04 22.03 13.47
CA ILE A 209 -12.51 20.70 13.80
C ILE A 209 -12.53 20.45 15.32
N ALA A 210 -12.18 21.47 16.12
CA ALA A 210 -12.20 21.40 17.57
C ALA A 210 -13.61 21.08 18.13
N ALA A 211 -14.62 21.82 17.66
CA ALA A 211 -16.00 21.65 18.10
C ALA A 211 -16.50 20.22 17.81
N TRP A 212 -16.22 19.72 16.61
CA TRP A 212 -16.63 18.38 16.23
C TRP A 212 -15.90 17.28 17.02
N LYS A 213 -14.60 17.45 17.28
CA LYS A 213 -13.85 16.50 18.12
C LYS A 213 -14.35 16.46 19.56
N GLU A 214 -14.83 17.59 20.08
CA GLU A 214 -15.45 17.66 21.40
C GLU A 214 -16.80 16.93 21.43
N GLU A 215 -17.64 17.13 20.43
CA GLU A 215 -18.93 16.42 20.28
C GLU A 215 -18.74 14.90 20.16
N LYS A 216 -17.78 14.46 19.33
CA LYS A 216 -17.40 13.04 19.22
C LYS A 216 -17.01 12.44 20.57
N LEU A 217 -16.30 13.19 21.40
CA LEU A 217 -15.88 12.76 22.73
C LEU A 217 -17.08 12.66 23.70
N GLN A 218 -18.02 13.60 23.62
CA GLN A 218 -19.25 13.58 24.43
C GLN A 218 -20.15 12.39 24.08
N LEU A 219 -20.28 12.05 22.79
CA LEU A 219 -21.04 10.89 22.32
C LEU A 219 -20.38 9.57 22.72
N ALA A 220 -19.05 9.47 22.60
CA ALA A 220 -18.30 8.30 23.06
C ALA A 220 -18.45 8.05 24.57
N THR A 221 -18.63 9.12 25.36
CA THR A 221 -18.87 9.05 26.81
C THR A 221 -20.29 8.57 27.16
N GLN A 222 -21.27 8.77 26.28
CA GLN A 222 -22.67 8.39 26.50
C GLN A 222 -22.97 6.92 26.16
N MET A 223 -22.25 6.33 25.19
CA MET A 223 -22.53 4.97 24.73
C MET A 223 -21.81 3.88 25.53
N ASP A 224 -20.73 4.22 26.24
CA ASP A 224 -20.00 3.29 27.09
C ASP A 224 -20.11 3.72 28.56
N GLY A 225 -21.07 3.14 29.28
CA GLY A 225 -21.32 3.41 30.71
C GLY A 225 -20.17 3.02 31.66
N SER A 226 -19.02 2.65 31.12
CA SER A 226 -17.81 2.28 31.85
C SER A 226 -16.71 3.32 31.58
N ARG A 227 -16.35 4.05 32.64
CA ARG A 227 -15.12 4.85 32.84
C ARG A 227 -14.64 5.65 31.62
N MET A 228 -14.79 6.98 31.71
CA MET A 228 -13.98 8.02 31.03
C MET A 228 -13.00 7.41 30.03
N SER A 229 -13.34 7.32 28.74
CA SER A 229 -12.30 7.07 27.75
C SER A 229 -11.40 8.30 27.78
N PRO A 230 -10.19 8.24 28.36
CA PRO A 230 -9.32 9.40 28.40
C PRO A 230 -9.05 9.80 26.95
N ARG A 231 -8.99 11.11 26.67
CA ARG A 231 -8.55 11.62 25.36
C ARG A 231 -7.35 10.79 24.93
N ARG A 232 -7.49 9.94 23.89
CA ARG A 232 -6.38 9.12 23.44
C ARG A 232 -5.28 10.10 23.04
N PRO A 233 -4.11 10.06 23.70
CA PRO A 233 -3.04 10.98 23.38
C PRO A 233 -2.66 10.79 21.91
N LEU A 234 -2.20 11.86 21.26
CA LEU A 234 -1.68 11.76 19.90
C LEU A 234 -0.57 10.70 19.89
N LEU A 235 -0.75 9.70 19.04
CA LEU A 235 0.31 8.76 18.72
C LEU A 235 1.28 9.44 17.77
N TYR A 236 2.57 9.38 18.10
CA TYR A 236 3.65 9.90 17.27
C TYR A 236 4.87 8.98 17.39
N VAL A 237 5.83 9.16 16.48
CA VAL A 237 7.16 8.53 16.53
C VAL A 237 8.24 9.62 16.45
N GLY A 238 9.38 9.36 17.07
CA GLY A 238 10.58 10.17 16.89
C GLY A 238 11.35 9.78 15.62
N PRO A 239 12.19 10.67 15.06
CA PRO A 239 13.05 10.32 13.93
C PRO A 239 14.03 9.18 14.26
N ASP A 240 14.42 9.03 15.53
CA ASP A 240 15.35 8.01 16.01
C ASP A 240 14.67 6.68 16.38
N ASP A 241 13.33 6.61 16.34
CA ASP A 241 12.61 5.35 16.58
C ASP A 241 12.89 4.36 15.44
N SER A 242 13.13 3.09 15.77
CA SER A 242 13.32 2.04 14.76
C SER A 242 12.07 1.85 13.90
N LEU A 243 12.23 1.44 12.64
CA LEU A 243 11.10 1.11 11.76
C LEU A 243 10.22 0.00 12.34
N ARG A 244 10.78 -0.88 13.18
CA ARG A 244 10.02 -1.86 13.96
C ARG A 244 9.05 -1.18 14.93
N GLN A 245 9.52 -0.20 15.71
CA GLN A 245 8.65 0.56 16.61
C GLN A 245 7.56 1.33 15.85
N VAL A 246 7.89 1.88 14.67
CA VAL A 246 6.91 2.53 13.80
C VAL A 246 5.84 1.54 13.34
N ALA A 247 6.24 0.36 12.85
CA ALA A 247 5.32 -0.68 12.40
C ALA A 247 4.45 -1.22 13.54
N ASP A 248 5.05 -1.50 14.70
CA ASP A 248 4.34 -1.96 15.90
C ASP A 248 3.28 -0.93 16.30
N ARG A 249 3.61 0.37 16.36
CA ARG A 249 2.63 1.43 16.68
C ARG A 249 1.47 1.51 15.69
N LEU A 250 1.75 1.39 14.39
CA LEU A 250 0.71 1.45 13.35
C LEU A 250 -0.25 0.24 13.47
N LEU A 251 0.30 -0.95 13.69
CA LEU A 251 -0.46 -2.20 13.80
C LEU A 251 -1.23 -2.32 15.12
N GLU A 252 -0.58 -2.08 16.25
CA GLU A 252 -1.17 -2.23 17.60
C GLU A 252 -2.31 -1.23 17.85
N HIS A 253 -2.21 -0.03 17.27
CA HIS A 253 -3.23 1.00 17.41
C HIS A 253 -4.20 1.08 16.23
N GLU A 254 -4.05 0.18 15.24
CA GLU A 254 -4.90 0.11 14.04
C GLU A 254 -5.01 1.45 13.31
N VAL A 255 -3.90 2.20 13.25
CA VAL A 255 -3.84 3.50 12.59
C VAL A 255 -3.12 3.38 11.25
N ALA A 256 -3.67 4.03 10.23
CA ALA A 256 -3.07 4.00 8.89
C ALA A 256 -1.75 4.80 8.81
N MET A 257 -1.64 5.87 9.62
CA MET A 257 -0.50 6.78 9.62
C MET A 257 -0.19 7.33 11.01
N VAL A 258 1.08 7.65 11.24
CA VAL A 258 1.58 8.26 12.47
C VAL A 258 2.55 9.42 12.14
N PRO A 259 2.42 10.60 12.78
CA PRO A 259 3.36 11.70 12.56
C PRO A 259 4.74 11.39 13.15
N VAL A 260 5.77 11.70 12.37
CA VAL A 260 7.16 11.75 12.83
C VAL A 260 7.43 13.14 13.38
N LEU A 261 7.59 13.25 14.69
CA LEU A 261 7.79 14.51 15.40
C LEU A 261 9.19 14.59 15.99
N HIS A 262 9.85 15.73 15.79
CA HIS A 262 11.10 16.06 16.45
C HIS A 262 10.88 17.13 17.51
N PHE A 263 11.41 16.90 18.71
CA PHE A 263 11.34 17.83 19.83
C PHE A 263 12.74 18.40 20.06
N PRO A 264 12.98 19.67 19.70
CA PRO A 264 14.28 20.27 19.92
C PRO A 264 14.64 20.29 21.41
N PRO A 265 15.93 20.21 21.77
CA PRO A 265 16.38 20.13 23.17
C PRO A 265 16.23 21.45 23.95
N GLN A 266 15.78 22.53 23.31
CA GLN A 266 15.59 23.83 23.96
C GLN A 266 14.24 23.85 24.67
N ASN A 267 14.25 24.06 25.99
CA ASN A 267 13.03 24.18 26.79
C ASN A 267 12.07 25.21 26.18
N GLY A 268 10.87 24.77 25.81
CA GLY A 268 9.84 25.60 25.19
C GLY A 268 9.82 25.59 23.66
N SER A 269 10.67 24.81 22.99
CA SER A 269 10.59 24.65 21.54
C SER A 269 9.36 23.85 21.12
N VAL A 270 8.67 24.33 20.09
CA VAL A 270 7.54 23.62 19.47
C VAL A 270 7.99 22.34 18.77
N PRO A 271 7.18 21.28 18.80
CA PRO A 271 7.49 20.07 18.04
C PRO A 271 7.48 20.37 16.54
N GLN A 272 8.47 19.85 15.83
CA GLN A 272 8.58 19.93 14.39
C GLN A 272 7.97 18.68 13.77
N LEU A 273 7.00 18.86 12.87
CA LEU A 273 6.48 17.78 12.04
C LEU A 273 7.44 17.53 10.89
N LEU A 274 8.04 16.33 10.86
CA LEU A 274 9.00 15.96 9.84
C LEU A 274 8.37 15.15 8.70
N HIS A 275 7.48 14.22 9.03
CA HIS A 275 6.87 13.31 8.06
C HIS A 275 5.59 12.65 8.60
N LEU A 276 4.84 11.97 7.72
CA LEU A 276 3.74 11.07 8.08
C LEU A 276 4.12 9.64 7.70
N ALA A 277 4.50 8.84 8.69
CA ALA A 277 4.89 7.46 8.48
C ALA A 277 3.66 6.57 8.27
N SER A 278 3.79 5.58 7.38
CA SER A 278 2.79 4.56 7.08
C SER A 278 3.46 3.21 6.82
N LEU A 279 2.71 2.11 6.94
CA LEU A 279 3.26 0.77 6.68
C LEU A 279 3.76 0.63 5.23
N SER A 280 3.07 1.26 4.28
CA SER A 280 3.52 1.26 2.88
C SER A 280 4.83 2.04 2.70
N GLY A 281 5.01 3.16 3.41
CA GLY A 281 6.27 3.90 3.45
C GLY A 281 7.42 3.05 4.01
N VAL A 282 7.18 2.34 5.12
CA VAL A 282 8.16 1.42 5.72
C VAL A 282 8.60 0.33 4.74
N LEU A 283 7.65 -0.24 3.98
CA LEU A 283 7.96 -1.28 2.99
C LEU A 283 8.70 -0.74 1.76
N LYS A 284 8.38 0.48 1.31
CA LYS A 284 9.06 1.16 0.19
C LYS A 284 10.49 1.59 0.55
N CYS A 285 10.74 1.94 1.82
CA CYS A 285 12.06 2.29 2.32
C CYS A 285 13.09 1.18 2.00
N ARG A 286 12.67 -0.09 2.09
CA ARG A 286 13.52 -1.25 1.72
C ARG A 286 14.00 -1.22 0.26
N SER A 287 13.19 -0.72 -0.67
CA SER A 287 13.59 -0.60 -2.09
C SER A 287 14.46 0.62 -2.39
N SER A 288 14.51 1.62 -1.49
CA SER A 288 15.32 2.81 -1.68
C SER A 288 16.75 2.66 -1.14
N ILE A 289 16.96 1.72 -0.21
CA ILE A 289 18.24 1.52 0.49
C ILE A 289 19.03 0.31 -0.06
N ALA A 290 18.41 -0.50 -0.94
CA ALA A 290 19.01 -1.69 -1.56
C ALA A 290 19.52 -1.40 -2.97
#